data_AF-X0IFT2-F1
#
_entry.id   AF-X0IFT2-F1
#
_cell.length_a   1.000
_cell.length_b   1.000
_cell.length_c   1.000
_cell.angle_alpha   90.00
_cell.angle_beta   90.00
_cell.angle_gamma   90.00
#
_symmetry.space_group_name_H-M   'P 1'
#
loop_
_entity.id
_entity.type
_entity.pdbx_description
1 polymer ?
#
loop_
_entity_poly.entity_id
_entity_poly.type
_entity_poly.pdbx_seq_one_letter_code
_entity_poly.pdbx_strand_id
1 'polypeptide(L)'
;MTLFSVLAFAALASAKWIVPGARWYDTDGNLFNAHAGGLCVDRESGKFYWFGEHKTEEQEEGGGISVYSSDDLATWESHGLALKPEEGHEFVSPESIIQRPKVLYSEETGKYHMWWHADDRNYSLLLQGLATSDNIAGPYKFQHAVSPLGNWSQDFGAFTDYKTGKSYALYSNGDKVQGRDVYVSEFNKNLTDVEKVTFRFNKYDFEAPTIIQTEKSYWTFMSHKTGYRPNNVVAMRADKLEGPWSQPFFVAPAYTRTFSTQSGFSWRIKGTKKTTYLYMADQWDLPSIWESRNVWLPIEIDEENKSVKVVWHDVYDLNVKTGEWKPIKGKTYPSKNAKFAGDAHLQEATFGTDHVIATGIYGNDSTATFTVEGQGADQWVSFYHQNTDDMGFGDQPMGQPDRINGTWAIRRISSVVVNGDKEKVHTLWQKDTHKGIILSAPLLLPLKKGKNTITVGGLNNGKDVKGADLDRIVVYPPEKKKGKRSFFGIF
;
A
#
# COMPACT_ATOMS: atom_id res chain seq x y z
N MET A 1 -48.80 16.37 12.79
CA MET A 1 -48.37 15.78 11.50
C MET A 1 -47.56 16.84 10.78
N THR A 2 -46.24 16.85 10.97
CA THR A 2 -45.36 17.75 10.19
C THR A 2 -43.93 17.22 10.18
N LEU A 3 -43.63 16.55 9.07
CA LEU A 3 -42.37 16.37 8.35
C LEU A 3 -41.03 16.36 9.12
N PHE A 4 -40.44 15.16 9.20
CA PHE A 4 -38.98 14.98 9.25
C PHE A 4 -38.37 15.41 7.92
N SER A 5 -37.54 16.46 7.94
CA SER A 5 -36.60 16.75 6.85
C SER A 5 -35.35 15.89 7.03
N VAL A 6 -35.29 14.76 6.33
CA VAL A 6 -34.04 14.02 6.13
C VAL A 6 -33.24 14.75 5.05
N LEU A 7 -32.27 15.56 5.46
CA LEU A 7 -31.24 16.09 4.58
C LEU A 7 -30.25 14.97 4.26
N ALA A 8 -30.54 14.19 3.21
CA ALA A 8 -29.56 13.31 2.60
C ALA A 8 -28.56 14.16 1.82
N PHE A 9 -27.44 14.53 2.45
CA PHE A 9 -26.24 14.94 1.72
C PHE A 9 -25.71 13.72 0.97
N ALA A 10 -26.19 13.52 -0.26
CA ALA A 10 -25.48 12.66 -1.21
C ALA A 10 -24.19 13.40 -1.60
N ALA A 11 -23.12 13.18 -0.86
CA ALA A 11 -21.79 13.54 -1.32
C ALA A 11 -21.61 12.86 -2.69
N LEU A 12 -21.52 13.68 -3.74
CA LEU A 12 -21.21 13.22 -5.08
C LEU A 12 -19.72 12.82 -5.08
N ALA A 13 -19.39 11.68 -4.50
CA ALA A 13 -18.09 11.06 -4.71
C ALA A 13 -17.95 10.82 -6.22
N SER A 14 -17.05 11.58 -6.84
CA SER A 14 -16.52 11.25 -8.16
C SER A 14 -15.88 9.87 -8.00
N ALA A 15 -16.29 8.88 -8.78
CA ALA A 15 -15.63 7.58 -8.72
C ALA A 15 -14.17 7.80 -9.15
N LYS A 16 -13.26 7.73 -8.18
CA LYS A 16 -11.82 7.80 -8.38
C LYS A 16 -11.32 6.41 -8.75
N TRP A 17 -10.30 6.35 -9.60
CA TRP A 17 -9.63 5.07 -9.85
C TRP A 17 -8.63 4.80 -8.73
N ILE A 18 -8.39 3.52 -8.46
CA ILE A 18 -7.28 3.12 -7.62
C ILE A 18 -6.03 3.10 -8.50
N VAL A 19 -5.02 3.86 -8.08
CA VAL A 19 -3.74 4.01 -8.77
C VAL A 19 -2.61 3.62 -7.81
N PRO A 20 -2.23 2.33 -7.79
CA PRO A 20 -1.25 1.82 -6.84
C PRO A 20 0.11 2.51 -6.99
N GLY A 21 0.73 2.91 -5.88
CA GLY A 21 2.04 3.58 -5.90
C GLY A 21 2.00 5.09 -6.16
N ALA A 22 0.83 5.66 -6.44
CA ALA A 22 0.67 7.12 -6.56
C ALA A 22 0.68 7.81 -5.19
N ARG A 23 1.00 9.12 -5.19
CA ARG A 23 0.61 10.00 -4.07
C ARG A 23 -0.91 10.17 -4.11
N TRP A 24 -1.58 9.59 -3.14
CA TRP A 24 -3.02 9.79 -2.94
C TRP A 24 -3.25 11.06 -2.14
N TYR A 25 -4.32 11.77 -2.46
CA TYR A 25 -4.73 12.97 -1.74
C TYR A 25 -6.15 12.76 -1.23
N ASP A 26 -6.40 13.27 -0.02
CA ASP A 26 -7.74 13.29 0.56
C ASP A 26 -8.63 14.35 -0.11
N THR A 27 -9.89 14.42 0.33
CA THR A 27 -10.88 15.37 -0.20
C THR A 27 -10.52 16.84 0.02
N ASP A 28 -9.64 17.14 0.98
CA ASP A 28 -9.17 18.50 1.28
C ASP A 28 -7.88 18.84 0.51
N GLY A 29 -7.35 17.89 -0.27
CA GLY A 29 -6.14 18.04 -1.06
C GLY A 29 -4.85 17.81 -0.27
N ASN A 30 -4.92 17.30 0.94
CA ASN A 30 -3.73 16.90 1.71
C ASN A 30 -3.26 15.51 1.30
N LEU A 31 -1.98 15.21 1.49
CA LEU A 31 -1.44 13.88 1.24
C LEU A 31 -2.14 12.86 2.16
N PHE A 32 -2.62 11.77 1.56
CA PHE A 32 -3.13 10.63 2.32
C PHE A 32 -1.99 9.97 3.08
N ASN A 33 -2.02 10.07 4.40
CA ASN A 33 -0.94 9.67 5.30
C ASN A 33 -1.45 8.64 6.30
N ALA A 34 -1.51 7.39 5.85
CA ALA A 34 -1.94 6.25 6.63
C ALA A 34 -1.26 4.99 6.10
N HIS A 35 -0.14 4.62 6.74
CA HIS A 35 0.71 3.50 6.33
C HIS A 35 0.47 2.25 7.18
N ALA A 36 0.82 1.07 6.65
CA ALA A 36 0.74 -0.23 7.34
C ALA A 36 -0.64 -0.54 7.97
N GLY A 37 -1.67 0.05 7.38
CA GLY A 37 -2.94 0.26 8.05
C GLY A 37 -3.84 -0.97 8.16
N GLY A 38 -5.09 -0.71 8.54
CA GLY A 38 -6.16 -1.69 8.61
C GLY A 38 -7.50 -1.06 8.29
N LEU A 39 -8.37 -1.83 7.65
CA LEU A 39 -9.73 -1.41 7.32
C LEU A 39 -10.71 -1.88 8.40
N CYS A 40 -11.54 -0.97 8.89
CA CYS A 40 -12.72 -1.25 9.67
C CYS A 40 -13.95 -0.72 8.91
N VAL A 41 -15.12 -1.33 9.14
CA VAL A 41 -16.37 -0.87 8.53
C VAL A 41 -17.27 -0.37 9.63
N ASP A 42 -17.78 0.85 9.46
CA ASP A 42 -18.79 1.38 10.36
C ASP A 42 -20.08 0.57 10.24
N ARG A 43 -20.60 0.13 11.38
CA ARG A 43 -21.72 -0.81 11.41
C ARG A 43 -23.05 -0.19 11.03
N GLU A 44 -23.20 1.11 11.24
CA GLU A 44 -24.44 1.84 10.95
C GLU A 44 -24.51 2.27 9.50
N SER A 45 -23.46 2.94 9.01
CA SER A 45 -23.41 3.50 7.66
C SER A 45 -22.90 2.52 6.60
N GLY A 46 -22.12 1.51 6.99
CA GLY A 46 -21.38 0.65 6.07
C GLY A 46 -20.19 1.34 5.40
N LYS A 47 -19.82 2.56 5.84
CA LYS A 47 -18.67 3.30 5.30
C LYS A 47 -17.36 2.64 5.75
N PHE A 48 -16.37 2.65 4.86
CA PHE A 48 -15.04 2.11 5.16
C PHE A 48 -14.22 3.14 5.93
N TYR A 49 -13.45 2.68 6.91
CA TYR A 49 -12.49 3.48 7.66
C TYR A 49 -11.11 2.82 7.60
N TRP A 50 -10.13 3.55 7.09
CA TRP A 50 -8.73 3.13 7.03
C TRP A 50 -7.94 3.83 8.13
N PHE A 51 -7.35 3.03 9.01
CA PHE A 51 -6.46 3.49 10.08
C PHE A 51 -5.04 3.17 9.69
N GLY A 52 -4.11 4.10 9.85
CA GLY A 52 -2.71 3.84 9.53
C GLY A 52 -1.75 4.70 10.32
N GLU A 53 -0.48 4.36 10.25
CA GLU A 53 0.60 5.11 10.85
C GLU A 53 0.66 6.50 10.20
N HIS A 54 0.68 7.54 11.03
CA HIS A 54 0.88 8.90 10.57
C HIS A 54 2.38 9.21 10.57
N LYS A 55 2.97 9.31 9.38
CA LYS A 55 4.42 9.52 9.20
C LYS A 55 4.70 10.80 8.43
N THR A 56 5.41 11.72 9.06
CA THR A 56 5.81 13.01 8.46
C THR A 56 7.32 13.05 8.29
N GLU A 57 7.83 14.02 7.54
CA GLU A 57 9.28 14.20 7.37
C GLU A 57 9.96 14.49 8.71
N GLU A 58 9.27 15.21 9.61
CA GLU A 58 9.75 15.56 10.93
C GLU A 58 9.57 14.43 11.96
N GLN A 59 8.64 13.50 11.70
CA GLN A 59 8.25 12.44 12.63
C GLN A 59 7.86 11.16 11.86
N GLU A 60 8.86 10.34 11.52
CA GLU A 60 8.66 9.07 10.81
C GLU A 60 8.06 7.97 11.70
N GLU A 61 8.26 8.03 13.02
CA GLU A 61 7.74 7.06 13.99
C GLU A 61 7.05 7.79 15.15
N GLY A 62 6.03 7.21 15.79
CA GLY A 62 5.39 7.83 16.95
C GLY A 62 4.48 9.04 16.62
N GLY A 63 4.18 9.31 15.35
CA GLY A 63 3.27 10.39 14.93
C GLY A 63 1.78 10.16 15.25
N GLY A 64 1.44 9.03 15.87
CA GLY A 64 0.06 8.61 16.14
C GLY A 64 -0.57 7.83 14.99
N ILE A 65 -1.88 7.60 15.09
CA ILE A 65 -2.66 6.84 14.11
C ILE A 65 -3.66 7.78 13.43
N SER A 66 -3.54 7.95 12.12
CA SER A 66 -4.50 8.68 11.31
C SER A 66 -5.71 7.82 10.97
N VAL A 67 -6.83 8.47 10.66
CA VAL A 67 -8.04 7.81 10.18
C VAL A 67 -8.67 8.54 9.01
N TYR A 68 -9.04 7.78 7.99
CA TYR A 68 -9.75 8.25 6.82
C TYR A 68 -11.00 7.42 6.58
N SER A 69 -12.04 8.02 6.01
CA SER A 69 -13.25 7.29 5.62
C SER A 69 -13.52 7.35 4.12
N SER A 70 -14.16 6.32 3.58
CA SER A 70 -14.48 6.22 2.15
C SER A 70 -15.74 5.39 1.89
N ASP A 71 -16.51 5.78 0.87
CA ASP A 71 -17.63 4.98 0.35
C ASP A 71 -17.21 4.02 -0.78
N ASP A 72 -16.05 4.23 -1.40
CA ASP A 72 -15.63 3.57 -2.64
C ASP A 72 -14.19 3.03 -2.63
N LEU A 73 -13.47 3.17 -1.51
CA LEU A 73 -12.06 2.80 -1.32
C LEU A 73 -11.07 3.58 -2.20
N ALA A 74 -11.50 4.67 -2.82
CA ALA A 74 -10.65 5.49 -3.69
C ALA A 74 -10.70 6.98 -3.33
N THR A 75 -11.83 7.46 -2.81
CA THR A 75 -12.02 8.83 -2.34
C THR A 75 -12.01 8.84 -0.81
N TRP A 76 -11.01 9.50 -0.22
CA TRP A 76 -10.75 9.45 1.22
C TRP A 76 -11.00 10.80 1.88
N GLU A 77 -11.85 10.82 2.89
CA GLU A 77 -12.12 11.97 3.77
C GLU A 77 -11.33 11.79 5.06
N SER A 78 -10.50 12.78 5.43
CA SER A 78 -9.68 12.75 6.64
C SER A 78 -10.51 13.05 7.88
N HIS A 79 -10.25 12.32 8.96
CA HIS A 79 -10.79 12.58 10.30
C HIS A 79 -9.68 12.99 11.30
N GLY A 80 -8.48 13.26 10.80
CA GLY A 80 -7.30 13.56 11.62
C GLY A 80 -6.73 12.31 12.30
N LEU A 81 -6.24 12.47 13.54
CA LEU A 81 -5.64 11.39 14.32
C LEU A 81 -6.68 10.70 15.19
N ALA A 82 -6.92 9.41 14.94
CA ALA A 82 -7.71 8.51 15.79
C ALA A 82 -7.04 8.33 17.16
N LEU A 83 -5.73 8.14 17.18
CA LEU A 83 -4.91 8.07 18.39
C LEU A 83 -3.82 9.13 18.28
N LYS A 84 -3.88 10.14 19.15
CA LYS A 84 -2.88 11.20 19.20
C LYS A 84 -1.71 10.77 20.08
N PRO A 85 -0.46 11.13 19.73
CA PRO A 85 0.64 10.92 20.63
C PRO A 85 0.52 11.83 21.86
N GLU A 86 0.98 11.33 23.01
CA GLU A 86 0.95 12.01 24.30
C GLU A 86 2.38 12.17 24.83
N GLU A 87 2.84 13.41 24.97
CA GLU A 87 4.19 13.71 25.46
C GLU A 87 4.47 13.07 26.83
N GLY A 88 5.59 12.36 26.94
CA GLY A 88 5.98 11.66 28.16
C GLY A 88 5.17 10.40 28.49
N HIS A 89 4.19 10.01 27.68
CA HIS A 89 3.47 8.75 27.87
C HIS A 89 4.35 7.54 27.50
N GLU A 90 4.35 6.51 28.33
CA GLU A 90 5.24 5.34 28.19
C GLU A 90 5.11 4.63 26.83
N PHE A 91 3.88 4.41 26.35
CA PHE A 91 3.61 3.60 25.13
C PHE A 91 3.03 4.35 23.93
N VAL A 92 2.68 5.64 24.07
CA VAL A 92 2.07 6.43 22.98
C VAL A 92 2.67 7.82 22.89
N SER A 93 3.93 8.01 23.29
CA SER A 93 4.64 9.28 23.07
C SER A 93 5.18 9.38 21.65
N PRO A 94 5.62 10.57 21.20
CA PRO A 94 6.38 10.72 19.96
C PRO A 94 7.69 9.91 19.91
N GLU A 95 8.17 9.42 21.05
CA GLU A 95 9.35 8.54 21.15
C GLU A 95 8.99 7.04 21.09
N SER A 96 7.70 6.70 21.14
CA SER A 96 7.22 5.33 21.04
C SER A 96 7.09 4.89 19.57
N ILE A 97 7.19 3.58 19.35
CA ILE A 97 6.83 2.94 18.08
C ILE A 97 5.36 2.52 18.16
N ILE A 98 4.56 3.03 17.22
CA ILE A 98 3.12 2.76 17.11
C ILE A 98 2.85 2.26 15.69
N GLN A 99 3.00 0.95 15.47
CA GLN A 99 3.01 0.38 14.13
C GLN A 99 1.86 -0.59 13.86
N ARG A 100 1.41 -0.60 12.60
CA ARG A 100 0.41 -1.53 12.03
C ARG A 100 -0.94 -1.57 12.77
N PRO A 101 -1.61 -0.43 13.01
CA PRO A 101 -2.89 -0.41 13.72
C PRO A 101 -3.95 -1.26 13.01
N LYS A 102 -4.77 -1.95 13.79
CA LYS A 102 -5.95 -2.69 13.35
C LYS A 102 -7.11 -2.37 14.29
N VAL A 103 -8.27 -2.06 13.73
CA VAL A 103 -9.46 -1.70 14.51
C VAL A 103 -10.54 -2.75 14.32
N LEU A 104 -11.06 -3.26 15.43
CA LEU A 104 -12.14 -4.24 15.51
C LEU A 104 -13.28 -3.70 16.38
N TYR A 105 -14.52 -4.06 16.07
CA TYR A 105 -15.67 -3.72 16.91
C TYR A 105 -15.99 -4.88 17.88
N SER A 106 -16.18 -4.56 19.15
CA SER A 106 -16.58 -5.52 20.18
C SER A 106 -18.07 -5.37 20.49
N GLU A 107 -18.86 -6.39 20.16
CA GLU A 107 -20.28 -6.46 20.51
C GLU A 107 -20.51 -6.45 22.02
N GLU A 108 -19.62 -7.10 22.77
CA GLU A 108 -19.72 -7.23 24.23
C GLU A 108 -19.57 -5.88 24.95
N THR A 109 -18.70 -5.01 24.43
CA THR A 109 -18.41 -3.71 25.06
C THR A 109 -19.11 -2.54 24.38
N GLY A 110 -19.63 -2.73 23.17
CA GLY A 110 -20.20 -1.67 22.34
C GLY A 110 -19.15 -0.67 21.83
N LYS A 111 -17.87 -1.04 21.82
CA LYS A 111 -16.74 -0.15 21.52
C LYS A 111 -15.92 -0.65 20.34
N TYR A 112 -15.20 0.28 19.72
CA TYR A 112 -14.11 -0.01 18.80
C TYR A 112 -12.80 -0.16 19.58
N HIS A 113 -12.04 -1.21 19.25
CA HIS A 113 -10.78 -1.59 19.87
C HIS A 113 -9.68 -1.51 18.82
N MET A 114 -8.72 -0.63 19.04
CA MET A 114 -7.52 -0.48 18.22
C MET A 114 -6.38 -1.26 18.86
N TRP A 115 -5.81 -2.18 18.09
CA TRP A 115 -4.64 -2.97 18.46
C TRP A 115 -3.48 -2.65 17.52
N TRP A 116 -2.26 -2.62 18.03
CA TRP A 116 -1.06 -2.32 17.25
C TRP A 116 0.20 -2.93 17.87
N HIS A 117 1.31 -2.90 17.13
CA HIS A 117 2.64 -3.19 17.66
C HIS A 117 3.15 -1.99 18.45
N ALA A 118 3.21 -2.13 19.78
CA ALA A 118 3.73 -1.13 20.69
C ALA A 118 5.20 -1.43 21.05
N ASP A 119 6.08 -0.46 20.82
CA ASP A 119 7.51 -0.63 21.09
C ASP A 119 8.23 0.67 21.49
N ASP A 120 9.51 0.53 21.82
CA ASP A 120 10.47 1.63 21.89
C ASP A 120 11.29 1.73 20.59
N ARG A 121 12.06 2.81 20.43
CA ARG A 121 12.91 3.01 19.23
C ARG A 121 13.96 1.93 19.01
N ASN A 122 14.27 1.12 20.02
CA ASN A 122 15.24 0.03 19.93
C ASN A 122 14.57 -1.31 19.62
N TYR A 123 13.25 -1.34 19.44
CA TYR A 123 12.46 -2.56 19.25
C TYR A 123 12.68 -3.58 20.38
N SER A 124 12.73 -3.09 21.63
CA SER A 124 13.10 -3.90 22.79
C SER A 124 11.91 -4.42 23.61
N LEU A 125 10.74 -3.78 23.50
CA LEU A 125 9.54 -4.10 24.29
C LEU A 125 8.74 -5.25 23.66
N LEU A 126 8.52 -5.20 22.35
CA LEU A 126 7.78 -6.21 21.57
C LEU A 126 6.39 -6.53 22.16
N LEU A 127 5.54 -5.51 22.31
CA LEU A 127 4.21 -5.59 22.94
C LEU A 127 3.06 -5.37 21.96
N GLN A 128 1.85 -5.74 22.39
CA GLN A 128 0.60 -5.35 21.75
C GLN A 128 -0.04 -4.22 22.54
N GLY A 129 -0.21 -3.06 21.91
CA GLY A 129 -0.95 -1.95 22.49
C GLY A 129 -2.45 -2.07 22.25
N LEU A 130 -3.26 -1.66 23.22
CA LEU A 130 -4.72 -1.56 23.13
C LEU A 130 -5.19 -0.14 23.47
N ALA A 131 -6.09 0.38 22.63
CA ALA A 131 -6.85 1.59 22.87
C ALA A 131 -8.32 1.39 22.47
N THR A 132 -9.25 2.09 23.12
CA THR A 132 -10.69 1.95 22.83
C THR A 132 -11.37 3.28 22.58
N SER A 133 -12.45 3.25 21.80
CA SER A 133 -13.31 4.40 21.51
C SER A 133 -14.77 3.96 21.36
N ASP A 134 -15.69 4.84 21.74
CA ASP A 134 -17.13 4.68 21.43
C ASP A 134 -17.44 4.98 19.95
N ASN A 135 -16.59 5.78 19.29
CA ASN A 135 -16.75 6.17 17.89
C ASN A 135 -15.64 5.57 17.02
N ILE A 136 -15.98 5.09 15.82
CA ILE A 136 -15.01 4.45 14.91
C ILE A 136 -13.82 5.37 14.59
N ALA A 137 -14.06 6.65 14.32
CA ALA A 137 -13.02 7.63 14.01
C ALA A 137 -12.20 8.10 15.24
N GLY A 138 -12.56 7.65 16.44
CA GLY A 138 -11.94 8.08 17.69
C GLY A 138 -12.63 9.31 18.34
N PRO A 139 -11.92 10.01 19.23
CA PRO A 139 -10.57 9.71 19.68
C PRO A 139 -10.49 8.41 20.50
N TYR A 140 -9.45 7.62 20.26
CA TYR A 140 -9.15 6.41 21.02
C TYR A 140 -8.38 6.77 22.29
N LYS A 141 -8.67 6.04 23.37
CA LYS A 141 -8.00 6.17 24.66
C LYS A 141 -7.15 4.93 24.93
N PHE A 142 -5.87 5.13 25.19
CA PHE A 142 -4.96 4.06 25.60
C PHE A 142 -5.53 3.28 26.80
N GLN A 143 -5.34 1.96 26.81
CA GLN A 143 -5.74 1.08 27.91
C GLN A 143 -4.51 0.44 28.54
N HIS A 144 -3.74 -0.32 27.76
CA HIS A 144 -2.52 -1.00 28.21
C HIS A 144 -1.68 -1.46 27.00
N ALA A 145 -0.46 -1.90 27.27
CA ALA A 145 0.39 -2.63 26.33
C ALA A 145 0.85 -3.94 27.00
N VAL A 146 0.70 -5.08 26.32
CA VAL A 146 0.91 -6.41 26.91
C VAL A 146 1.64 -7.38 25.99
N SER A 147 2.36 -8.33 26.61
CA SER A 147 2.93 -9.50 25.93
C SER A 147 1.85 -10.58 25.75
N PRO A 148 1.44 -10.91 24.51
CA PRO A 148 0.35 -11.86 24.26
C PRO A 148 0.69 -13.27 24.77
N LEU A 149 -0.05 -13.73 25.80
CA LEU A 149 0.18 -15.04 26.44
C LEU A 149 1.64 -15.22 26.92
N GLY A 150 2.31 -14.13 27.32
CA GLY A 150 3.72 -14.15 27.71
C GLY A 150 4.72 -14.30 26.55
N ASN A 151 4.27 -14.26 25.29
CA ASN A 151 5.14 -14.21 24.10
C ASN A 151 5.45 -12.76 23.71
N TRP A 152 6.41 -12.57 22.81
CA TRP A 152 6.69 -11.29 22.17
C TRP A 152 5.73 -11.04 21.00
N SER A 153 5.54 -9.76 20.67
CA SER A 153 4.78 -9.31 19.51
C SER A 153 5.48 -8.15 18.84
N GLN A 154 5.81 -8.31 17.57
CA GLN A 154 6.32 -7.26 16.71
C GLN A 154 5.24 -6.95 15.67
N ASP A 155 5.53 -7.10 14.38
CA ASP A 155 4.60 -6.88 13.29
C ASP A 155 3.21 -7.46 13.55
N PHE A 156 2.20 -6.59 13.57
CA PHE A 156 0.86 -6.91 14.00
C PHE A 156 -0.16 -6.90 12.86
N GLY A 157 -1.11 -7.83 12.93
CA GLY A 157 -2.28 -7.93 12.08
C GLY A 157 -3.48 -8.43 12.88
N ALA A 158 -4.67 -8.32 12.28
CA ALA A 158 -5.90 -8.83 12.89
C ALA A 158 -6.80 -9.40 11.81
N PHE A 159 -7.55 -10.45 12.17
CA PHE A 159 -8.46 -11.14 11.27
C PHE A 159 -9.74 -11.51 12.00
N THR A 160 -10.91 -11.24 11.42
CA THR A 160 -12.20 -11.72 11.92
C THR A 160 -12.76 -12.75 10.95
N ASP A 161 -13.01 -13.95 11.45
CA ASP A 161 -13.68 -15.01 10.70
C ASP A 161 -15.15 -14.65 10.50
N TYR A 162 -15.55 -14.36 9.27
CA TYR A 162 -16.91 -13.90 8.98
C TYR A 162 -17.97 -14.99 9.18
N LYS A 163 -17.57 -16.27 9.28
CA LYS A 163 -18.48 -17.40 9.49
C LYS A 163 -18.74 -17.63 10.97
N THR A 164 -17.74 -17.44 11.83
CA THR A 164 -17.84 -17.70 13.28
C THR A 164 -18.00 -16.43 14.13
N GLY A 165 -17.65 -15.26 13.59
CA GLY A 165 -17.62 -14.00 14.31
C GLY A 165 -16.41 -13.85 15.25
N LYS A 166 -15.52 -14.84 15.30
CA LYS A 166 -14.32 -14.81 16.15
C LYS A 166 -13.22 -13.97 15.52
N SER A 167 -12.52 -13.21 16.35
CA SER A 167 -11.39 -12.39 15.93
C SER A 167 -10.07 -12.98 16.43
N TYR A 168 -9.00 -12.74 15.67
CA TYR A 168 -7.68 -13.29 15.91
C TYR A 168 -6.62 -12.20 15.75
N ALA A 169 -5.67 -12.16 16.68
CA ALA A 169 -4.42 -11.43 16.54
C ALA A 169 -3.45 -12.24 15.67
N LEU A 170 -2.76 -11.56 14.77
CA LEU A 170 -1.70 -12.10 13.94
C LEU A 170 -0.42 -11.36 14.31
N TYR A 171 0.65 -12.05 14.71
CA TYR A 171 1.87 -11.35 15.12
C TYR A 171 3.14 -12.18 14.93
N SER A 172 4.23 -11.51 14.53
CA SER A 172 5.56 -12.10 14.56
C SER A 172 6.17 -12.00 15.96
N ASN A 173 6.91 -13.02 16.39
CA ASN A 173 7.39 -13.17 17.76
C ASN A 173 8.85 -12.68 17.93
N GLY A 174 9.18 -11.53 17.34
CA GLY A 174 10.49 -10.88 17.41
C GLY A 174 11.60 -11.53 16.57
N ASP A 175 12.82 -11.00 16.67
CA ASP A 175 13.93 -11.28 15.73
C ASP A 175 14.95 -12.31 16.24
N LYS A 176 14.68 -12.96 17.37
CA LYS A 176 15.58 -13.96 17.94
C LYS A 176 15.40 -15.30 17.25
N VAL A 177 16.47 -16.11 17.21
CA VAL A 177 16.46 -17.46 16.62
C VAL A 177 15.34 -18.34 17.19
N GLN A 178 15.02 -18.17 18.47
CA GLN A 178 13.98 -18.90 19.20
C GLN A 178 12.56 -18.32 19.00
N GLY A 179 12.42 -17.12 18.41
CA GLY A 179 11.18 -16.34 18.31
C GLY A 179 10.75 -15.96 16.88
N ARG A 180 11.43 -16.43 15.85
CA ARG A 180 11.15 -16.10 14.42
C ARG A 180 9.86 -16.72 13.83
N ASP A 181 8.83 -16.88 14.64
CA ASP A 181 7.57 -17.49 14.26
C ASP A 181 6.47 -16.45 14.14
N VAL A 182 5.42 -16.80 13.40
CA VAL A 182 4.19 -16.01 13.34
C VAL A 182 3.06 -16.78 14.02
N TYR A 183 2.29 -16.08 14.86
CA TYR A 183 1.19 -16.64 15.63
C TYR A 183 -0.15 -16.19 15.06
N VAL A 184 -1.14 -17.09 15.15
CA VAL A 184 -2.56 -16.79 15.02
C VAL A 184 -3.18 -17.09 16.38
N SER A 185 -3.61 -16.08 17.12
CA SER A 185 -4.15 -16.23 18.47
C SER A 185 -5.57 -15.68 18.56
N GLU A 186 -6.50 -16.44 19.14
CA GLU A 186 -7.91 -16.03 19.29
C GLU A 186 -8.03 -14.95 20.38
N PHE A 187 -8.70 -13.84 20.08
CA PHE A 187 -9.09 -12.83 21.06
C PHE A 187 -10.22 -13.33 21.97
N ASN A 188 -10.27 -12.85 23.21
CA ASN A 188 -11.45 -12.96 24.05
C ASN A 188 -12.65 -12.22 23.44
N LYS A 189 -13.87 -12.52 23.92
CA LYS A 189 -15.11 -11.96 23.35
C LYS A 189 -15.19 -10.43 23.44
N ASN A 190 -14.60 -9.82 24.47
CA ASN A 190 -14.61 -8.37 24.65
C ASN A 190 -13.45 -7.66 23.94
N LEU A 191 -12.60 -8.40 23.19
CA LEU A 191 -11.46 -7.91 22.41
C LEU A 191 -10.41 -7.15 23.23
N THR A 192 -10.23 -7.52 24.50
CA THR A 192 -9.28 -6.89 25.44
C THR A 192 -8.00 -7.70 25.68
N ASP A 193 -7.95 -8.96 25.27
CA ASP A 193 -6.75 -9.82 25.38
C ASP A 193 -6.87 -11.03 24.43
N VAL A 194 -5.76 -11.72 24.20
CA VAL A 194 -5.71 -13.03 23.50
C VAL A 194 -5.81 -14.17 24.50
N GLU A 195 -6.62 -15.20 24.21
CA GLU A 195 -6.87 -16.31 25.16
C GLU A 195 -6.13 -17.59 24.81
N LYS A 196 -5.86 -17.83 23.52
CA LYS A 196 -5.18 -19.05 23.07
C LYS A 196 -4.51 -18.88 21.72
N VAL A 197 -3.44 -19.64 21.51
CA VAL A 197 -2.81 -19.81 20.19
C VAL A 197 -3.62 -20.83 19.38
N THR A 198 -4.15 -20.40 18.25
CA THR A 198 -4.86 -21.23 17.27
C THR A 198 -3.89 -21.93 16.32
N PHE A 199 -2.86 -21.22 15.87
CA PHE A 199 -1.81 -21.79 15.02
C PHE A 199 -0.49 -21.04 15.19
N ARG A 200 0.63 -21.74 14.93
CA ARG A 200 1.98 -21.17 14.94
C ARG A 200 2.70 -21.57 13.65
N PHE A 201 3.07 -20.58 12.84
CA PHE A 201 3.95 -20.73 11.69
C PHE A 201 5.39 -20.72 12.18
N ASN A 202 5.85 -21.86 12.68
CA ASN A 202 7.25 -22.04 13.04
C ASN A 202 8.11 -22.29 11.79
N LYS A 203 9.39 -21.89 11.82
CA LYS A 203 10.46 -22.13 10.81
C LYS A 203 10.75 -21.01 9.82
N TYR A 204 9.84 -20.08 9.54
CA TYR A 204 9.92 -19.30 8.30
C TYR A 204 10.52 -17.89 8.40
N ASP A 205 10.63 -17.32 9.60
CA ASP A 205 11.11 -15.95 9.80
C ASP A 205 10.31 -14.94 8.95
N PHE A 206 9.00 -14.97 9.18
CA PHE A 206 8.01 -14.13 8.51
C PHE A 206 7.56 -12.96 9.40
N GLU A 207 7.02 -11.95 8.75
CA GLU A 207 6.41 -10.77 9.37
C GLU A 207 5.22 -10.24 8.53
N ALA A 208 4.70 -9.08 8.91
CA ALA A 208 3.60 -8.39 8.26
C ALA A 208 2.38 -9.27 7.90
N PRO A 209 1.82 -10.03 8.87
CA PRO A 209 0.83 -11.06 8.57
C PRO A 209 -0.55 -10.49 8.29
N THR A 210 -1.22 -11.06 7.29
CA THR A 210 -2.66 -10.89 7.07
C THR A 210 -3.31 -12.20 6.63
N ILE A 211 -4.62 -12.35 6.86
CA ILE A 211 -5.41 -13.51 6.44
C ILE A 211 -6.62 -13.05 5.66
N ILE A 212 -6.88 -13.71 4.53
CA ILE A 212 -8.14 -13.61 3.80
C ILE A 212 -8.88 -14.94 3.86
N GLN A 213 -10.18 -14.86 4.01
CA GLN A 213 -11.07 -16.03 4.08
C GLN A 213 -11.97 -16.07 2.85
N THR A 214 -12.08 -17.24 2.26
CA THR A 214 -13.04 -17.54 1.21
C THR A 214 -14.17 -18.41 1.76
N GLU A 215 -15.15 -18.73 0.90
CA GLU A 215 -16.19 -19.70 1.26
C GLU A 215 -15.63 -21.09 1.57
N LYS A 216 -14.41 -21.42 1.11
CA LYS A 216 -13.82 -22.77 1.24
C LYS A 216 -12.61 -22.83 2.15
N SER A 217 -11.80 -21.78 2.23
CA SER A 217 -10.47 -21.85 2.84
C SER A 217 -9.96 -20.51 3.38
N TYR A 218 -8.80 -20.55 4.03
CA TYR A 218 -8.04 -19.41 4.53
C TYR A 218 -6.73 -19.33 3.77
N TRP A 219 -6.33 -18.09 3.43
CA TRP A 219 -5.04 -17.80 2.82
C TRP A 219 -4.37 -16.70 3.63
N THR A 220 -3.15 -16.96 4.06
CA THR A 220 -2.33 -15.95 4.74
C THR A 220 -1.31 -15.38 3.77
N PHE A 221 -0.95 -14.11 3.96
CA PHE A 221 0.09 -13.40 3.23
C PHE A 221 1.08 -12.85 4.25
N MET A 222 2.37 -13.08 4.02
CA MET A 222 3.44 -12.64 4.91
C MET A 222 4.68 -12.26 4.10
N SER A 223 5.40 -11.23 4.55
CA SER A 223 6.74 -10.95 4.03
C SER A 223 7.79 -11.69 4.86
N HIS A 224 8.99 -11.79 4.31
CA HIS A 224 10.19 -12.10 5.09
C HIS A 224 10.67 -10.87 5.86
N LYS A 225 11.54 -11.08 6.86
CA LYS A 225 12.14 -10.01 7.66
C LYS A 225 13.33 -9.35 6.96
N THR A 226 13.04 -8.30 6.18
CA THR A 226 14.07 -7.49 5.51
C THR A 226 13.95 -6.00 5.86
N GLY A 227 13.28 -5.69 6.98
CA GLY A 227 12.93 -4.32 7.36
C GLY A 227 12.10 -3.65 6.27
N TYR A 228 12.35 -2.35 6.01
CA TYR A 228 11.64 -1.62 4.94
C TYR A 228 12.06 -2.01 3.51
N ARG A 229 13.03 -2.91 3.32
CA ARG A 229 13.36 -3.42 1.97
C ARG A 229 12.28 -4.42 1.56
N PRO A 230 11.69 -4.31 0.35
CA PRO A 230 10.68 -5.25 -0.11
C PRO A 230 11.30 -6.62 -0.40
N ASN A 231 10.50 -7.68 -0.27
CA ASN A 231 10.85 -9.05 -0.64
C ASN A 231 9.68 -9.75 -1.33
N ASN A 232 9.87 -10.99 -1.77
CA ASN A 232 8.79 -11.76 -2.37
C ASN A 232 7.83 -12.27 -1.28
N VAL A 233 6.73 -11.54 -1.07
CA VAL A 233 5.63 -11.96 -0.19
C VAL A 233 5.15 -13.35 -0.59
N VAL A 234 4.91 -14.19 0.41
CA VAL A 234 4.44 -15.56 0.24
C VAL A 234 2.99 -15.69 0.68
N ALA A 235 2.30 -16.69 0.13
CA ALA A 235 1.04 -17.18 0.66
C ALA A 235 1.16 -18.60 1.19
N MET A 236 0.34 -18.92 2.18
CA MET A 236 0.05 -20.28 2.63
C MET A 236 -1.46 -20.45 2.71
N ARG A 237 -1.96 -21.68 2.49
CA ARG A 237 -3.38 -22.02 2.47
C ARG A 237 -3.73 -23.06 3.53
N ALA A 238 -4.89 -22.95 4.17
CA ALA A 238 -5.48 -24.01 4.99
C ALA A 238 -7.01 -24.06 4.83
N ASP A 239 -7.63 -25.23 5.02
CA ASP A 239 -9.10 -25.35 5.04
C ASP A 239 -9.69 -24.92 6.40
N LYS A 240 -8.85 -24.86 7.45
CA LYS A 240 -9.18 -24.45 8.82
C LYS A 240 -8.05 -23.59 9.37
N LEU A 241 -8.35 -22.65 10.27
CA LEU A 241 -7.31 -21.78 10.87
C LEU A 241 -6.29 -22.57 11.69
N GLU A 242 -6.72 -23.65 12.34
CA GLU A 242 -5.89 -24.60 13.08
C GLU A 242 -4.91 -25.39 12.18
N GLY A 243 -5.05 -25.25 10.86
CA GLY A 243 -4.24 -25.94 9.87
C GLY A 243 -4.75 -27.34 9.51
N PRO A 244 -3.90 -28.17 8.88
CA PRO A 244 -2.52 -27.84 8.49
C PRO A 244 -2.48 -26.76 7.39
N TRP A 245 -1.48 -25.87 7.49
CA TRP A 245 -1.17 -24.88 6.45
C TRP A 245 -0.21 -25.46 5.41
N SER A 246 -0.37 -25.08 4.14
CA SER A 246 0.51 -25.48 3.04
C SER A 246 1.94 -24.96 3.20
N GLN A 247 2.90 -25.47 2.42
CA GLN A 247 4.18 -24.78 2.26
C GLN A 247 3.97 -23.39 1.63
N PRO A 248 4.83 -22.40 1.94
CA PRO A 248 4.74 -21.07 1.37
C PRO A 248 5.10 -21.07 -0.12
N PHE A 249 4.45 -20.20 -0.89
CA PHE A 249 4.75 -19.95 -2.31
C PHE A 249 4.53 -18.47 -2.65
N PHE A 250 5.23 -17.95 -3.66
CA PHE A 250 5.14 -16.53 -4.02
C PHE A 250 3.77 -16.16 -4.57
N VAL A 251 3.30 -14.96 -4.20
CA VAL A 251 2.00 -14.43 -4.63
C VAL A 251 2.07 -13.61 -5.92
N ALA A 252 3.27 -13.26 -6.35
CA ALA A 252 3.57 -12.49 -7.56
C ALA A 252 4.77 -13.13 -8.28
N PRO A 253 5.05 -12.79 -9.55
CA PRO A 253 6.26 -13.23 -10.22
C PRO A 253 7.51 -12.93 -9.38
N ALA A 254 8.39 -13.93 -9.23
CA ALA A 254 9.62 -13.79 -8.47
C ALA A 254 10.44 -12.58 -8.95
N TYR A 255 11.23 -11.99 -8.05
CA TYR A 255 12.11 -10.83 -8.28
C TYR A 255 11.37 -9.51 -8.58
N THR A 256 10.04 -9.51 -8.69
CA THR A 256 9.26 -8.28 -8.55
C THR A 256 9.20 -7.80 -7.10
N ARG A 257 9.50 -8.71 -6.14
CA ARG A 257 9.36 -8.48 -4.69
C ARG A 257 7.96 -7.99 -4.35
N THR A 258 6.99 -8.71 -4.90
CA THR A 258 5.57 -8.37 -4.88
C THR A 258 5.33 -6.93 -5.31
N PHE A 259 5.90 -6.58 -6.47
CA PHE A 259 5.88 -5.23 -7.06
C PHE A 259 6.49 -4.15 -6.14
N SER A 260 7.58 -4.50 -5.46
CA SER A 260 8.24 -3.70 -4.43
C SER A 260 7.28 -3.24 -3.33
N THR A 261 6.57 -4.20 -2.73
CA THR A 261 5.67 -3.96 -1.61
C THR A 261 5.93 -4.93 -0.46
N GLN A 262 5.48 -4.56 0.73
CA GLN A 262 5.38 -5.44 1.89
C GLN A 262 3.90 -5.61 2.24
N SER A 263 3.47 -6.81 2.64
CA SER A 263 2.09 -7.02 3.08
C SER A 263 1.76 -6.09 4.26
N GLY A 264 0.48 -5.75 4.41
CA GLY A 264 0.01 -4.97 5.56
C GLY A 264 -1.38 -5.41 5.99
N PHE A 265 -2.28 -5.52 5.02
CA PHE A 265 -3.64 -5.95 5.24
C PHE A 265 -4.22 -6.64 3.99
N SER A 266 -5.30 -7.38 4.17
CA SER A 266 -6.07 -7.92 3.07
C SER A 266 -7.56 -7.84 3.37
N TRP A 267 -8.36 -7.62 2.33
CA TRP A 267 -9.78 -7.33 2.51
C TRP A 267 -10.66 -8.10 1.55
N ARG A 268 -11.80 -8.58 2.06
CA ARG A 268 -12.85 -9.24 1.29
C ARG A 268 -14.01 -8.28 1.07
N ILE A 269 -14.35 -8.05 -0.19
CA ILE A 269 -15.51 -7.27 -0.62
C ILE A 269 -16.57 -8.25 -1.14
N LYS A 270 -17.61 -8.50 -0.35
CA LYS A 270 -18.78 -9.27 -0.79
C LYS A 270 -19.72 -8.37 -1.60
N GLY A 271 -19.40 -8.21 -2.89
CA GLY A 271 -20.24 -7.46 -3.81
C GLY A 271 -21.51 -8.21 -4.24
N THR A 272 -22.48 -7.47 -4.79
CA THR A 272 -23.75 -8.04 -5.27
C THR A 272 -23.61 -8.92 -6.51
N LYS A 273 -22.51 -8.81 -7.26
CA LYS A 273 -22.26 -9.62 -8.47
C LYS A 273 -21.05 -10.54 -8.34
N LYS A 274 -19.97 -10.10 -7.67
CA LYS A 274 -18.80 -10.93 -7.41
C LYS A 274 -18.20 -10.60 -6.04
N THR A 275 -17.54 -11.60 -5.44
CA THR A 275 -16.64 -11.34 -4.31
C THR A 275 -15.28 -10.91 -4.87
N THR A 276 -14.74 -9.82 -4.37
CA THR A 276 -13.39 -9.34 -4.69
C THR A 276 -12.53 -9.35 -3.45
N TYR A 277 -11.26 -9.64 -3.65
CA TYR A 277 -10.25 -9.71 -2.62
C TYR A 277 -9.16 -8.69 -2.94
N LEU A 278 -8.71 -7.93 -1.95
CA LEU A 278 -7.67 -6.92 -2.10
C LEU A 278 -6.46 -7.27 -1.23
N TYR A 279 -5.28 -7.12 -1.82
CA TYR A 279 -3.99 -7.05 -1.16
C TYR A 279 -3.70 -5.57 -0.93
N MET A 280 -3.62 -5.16 0.33
CA MET A 280 -3.46 -3.75 0.72
C MET A 280 -2.12 -3.62 1.43
N ALA A 281 -1.18 -2.97 0.77
CA ALA A 281 0.23 -3.06 1.09
C ALA A 281 0.93 -1.71 1.01
N ASP A 282 2.10 -1.65 1.61
CA ASP A 282 2.96 -0.49 1.56
C ASP A 282 4.16 -0.76 0.65
N GLN A 283 4.42 0.21 -0.21
CA GLN A 283 5.70 0.35 -0.87
C GLN A 283 6.54 1.32 -0.05
N TRP A 284 7.23 0.77 0.94
CA TRP A 284 8.08 1.54 1.84
C TRP A 284 9.19 2.27 1.10
N ASP A 285 9.55 3.42 1.65
CA ASP A 285 10.62 4.24 1.16
C ASP A 285 11.70 4.45 2.23
N LEU A 286 12.65 3.51 2.31
CA LEU A 286 13.65 3.51 3.36
C LEU A 286 14.47 4.82 3.52
N PRO A 287 14.81 5.61 2.48
CA PRO A 287 15.52 6.88 2.69
C PRO A 287 14.60 8.04 3.09
N SER A 288 13.27 7.88 2.96
CA SER A 288 12.25 8.88 3.27
C SER A 288 10.94 8.19 3.61
N ILE A 289 10.80 7.60 4.80
CA ILE A 289 9.67 6.71 5.14
C ILE A 289 8.33 7.45 4.99
N TRP A 290 8.32 8.76 5.25
CA TRP A 290 7.17 9.66 5.04
C TRP A 290 6.67 9.73 3.58
N GLU A 291 7.50 9.33 2.60
CA GLU A 291 7.15 9.27 1.18
C GLU A 291 6.77 7.85 0.70
N SER A 292 6.51 6.94 1.63
CA SER A 292 5.99 5.61 1.31
C SER A 292 4.63 5.68 0.62
N ARG A 293 4.29 4.62 -0.14
CA ARG A 293 3.08 4.60 -0.97
C ARG A 293 2.16 3.45 -0.60
N ASN A 294 0.86 3.69 -0.70
CA ASN A 294 -0.14 2.65 -0.64
C ASN A 294 -0.24 1.94 -2.01
N VAL A 295 -0.23 0.62 -2.00
CA VAL A 295 -0.34 -0.23 -3.19
C VAL A 295 -1.43 -1.26 -2.95
N TRP A 296 -2.61 -1.01 -3.52
CA TRP A 296 -3.78 -1.87 -3.34
C TRP A 296 -4.11 -2.60 -4.63
N LEU A 297 -4.03 -3.93 -4.60
CA LEU A 297 -4.10 -4.78 -5.78
C LEU A 297 -5.18 -5.86 -5.63
N PRO A 298 -5.91 -6.21 -6.70
CA PRO A 298 -6.81 -7.35 -6.65
C PRO A 298 -6.04 -8.66 -6.47
N ILE A 299 -6.66 -9.58 -5.75
CA ILE A 299 -6.20 -10.94 -5.55
C ILE A 299 -7.09 -11.88 -6.36
N GLU A 300 -6.47 -12.71 -7.19
CA GLU A 300 -7.11 -13.82 -7.89
C GLU A 300 -6.85 -15.12 -7.14
N ILE A 301 -7.91 -15.75 -6.63
CA ILE A 301 -7.84 -17.02 -5.90
C ILE A 301 -8.47 -18.11 -6.76
N ASP A 302 -7.71 -19.18 -6.99
CA ASP A 302 -8.17 -20.41 -7.60
C ASP A 302 -8.24 -21.51 -6.54
N GLU A 303 -9.44 -21.78 -6.04
CA GLU A 303 -9.69 -22.80 -5.01
C GLU A 303 -9.47 -24.23 -5.52
N GLU A 304 -9.65 -24.48 -6.82
CA GLU A 304 -9.50 -25.82 -7.40
C GLU A 304 -8.02 -26.16 -7.51
N ASN A 305 -7.22 -25.25 -8.06
CA ASN A 305 -5.78 -25.40 -8.19
C ASN A 305 -5.00 -25.03 -6.93
N LYS A 306 -5.68 -24.57 -5.88
CA LYS A 306 -5.07 -24.12 -4.62
C LYS A 306 -3.94 -23.10 -4.87
N SER A 307 -4.21 -22.13 -5.74
CA SER A 307 -3.26 -21.06 -6.06
C SER A 307 -3.87 -19.68 -5.83
N VAL A 308 -3.00 -18.70 -5.56
CA VAL A 308 -3.38 -17.30 -5.41
C VAL A 308 -2.37 -16.40 -6.13
N LYS A 309 -2.85 -15.31 -6.72
CA LYS A 309 -2.04 -14.30 -7.39
C LYS A 309 -2.46 -12.90 -6.96
N VAL A 310 -1.49 -12.08 -6.59
CA VAL A 310 -1.64 -10.62 -6.51
C VAL A 310 -1.38 -10.05 -7.90
N VAL A 311 -2.36 -9.32 -8.44
CA VAL A 311 -2.32 -8.88 -9.85
C VAL A 311 -2.07 -7.39 -9.93
N TRP A 312 -0.97 -7.01 -10.59
CA TRP A 312 -0.63 -5.61 -10.81
C TRP A 312 -1.54 -4.97 -11.87
N HIS A 313 -2.12 -3.81 -11.51
CA HIS A 313 -2.79 -2.91 -12.44
C HIS A 313 -2.42 -1.47 -12.11
N ASP A 314 -1.78 -0.78 -13.05
CA ASP A 314 -1.39 0.63 -12.92
C ASP A 314 -2.56 1.53 -12.51
N VAL A 315 -3.72 1.30 -13.11
CA VAL A 315 -4.96 2.06 -12.89
C VAL A 315 -6.13 1.11 -13.05
N TYR A 316 -7.02 1.05 -12.06
CA TYR A 316 -8.25 0.26 -12.16
C TYR A 316 -9.43 0.94 -11.48
N ASP A 317 -10.62 0.65 -12.01
CA ASP A 317 -11.90 1.07 -11.46
C ASP A 317 -12.46 -0.09 -10.62
N LEU A 318 -12.82 0.19 -9.36
CA LEU A 318 -13.42 -0.76 -8.42
C LEU A 318 -14.80 -0.26 -8.01
N ASN A 319 -15.81 -1.07 -8.26
CA ASN A 319 -17.15 -0.87 -7.72
C ASN A 319 -17.34 -1.76 -6.50
N VAL A 320 -17.16 -1.19 -5.30
CA VAL A 320 -17.29 -1.93 -4.03
C VAL A 320 -18.69 -2.52 -3.82
N LYS A 321 -19.75 -1.92 -4.39
CA LYS A 321 -21.13 -2.42 -4.25
C LYS A 321 -21.37 -3.68 -5.07
N THR A 322 -20.90 -3.72 -6.32
CA THR A 322 -21.01 -4.93 -7.15
C THR A 322 -19.88 -5.92 -6.92
N GLY A 323 -18.79 -5.44 -6.33
CA GLY A 323 -17.50 -6.13 -6.21
C GLY A 323 -16.75 -6.17 -7.52
N GLU A 324 -17.27 -5.64 -8.63
CA GLU A 324 -16.59 -5.67 -9.92
C GLU A 324 -15.42 -4.69 -9.95
N TRP A 325 -14.30 -5.12 -10.52
CA TRP A 325 -13.18 -4.24 -10.84
C TRP A 325 -12.75 -4.49 -12.28
N LYS A 326 -12.14 -3.48 -12.91
CA LYS A 326 -11.57 -3.57 -14.26
C LYS A 326 -10.34 -2.68 -14.42
N PRO A 327 -9.30 -3.14 -15.13
CA PRO A 327 -8.18 -2.29 -15.48
C PRO A 327 -8.63 -1.19 -16.45
N ILE A 328 -8.07 0.01 -16.29
CA ILE A 328 -8.25 1.09 -17.26
C ILE A 328 -7.21 0.91 -18.36
N LYS A 329 -7.65 1.03 -19.62
CA LYS A 329 -6.74 0.92 -20.77
C LYS A 329 -6.17 2.29 -21.11
N GLY A 330 -4.85 2.42 -21.05
CA GLY A 330 -4.12 3.58 -21.56
C GLY A 330 -3.54 3.34 -22.95
N LYS A 331 -2.99 4.40 -23.54
CA LYS A 331 -2.23 4.35 -24.80
C LYS A 331 -0.74 4.27 -24.47
N THR A 332 -0.06 3.29 -25.05
CA THR A 332 1.37 3.05 -24.88
C THR A 332 2.22 3.90 -25.82
N TYR A 333 3.32 4.42 -25.29
CA TYR A 333 4.36 5.15 -26.00
C TYR A 333 5.72 4.53 -25.65
N PRO A 334 6.27 3.66 -26.52
CA PRO A 334 7.54 2.98 -26.24
C PRO A 334 8.72 3.96 -26.32
N SER A 335 9.75 3.71 -25.51
CA SER A 335 10.97 4.52 -25.51
C SER A 335 11.69 4.54 -26.86
N LYS A 336 11.49 3.52 -27.70
CA LYS A 336 11.98 3.48 -29.09
C LYS A 336 11.61 4.73 -29.91
N ASN A 337 10.48 5.36 -29.58
CA ASN A 337 9.96 6.55 -30.27
C ASN A 337 10.25 7.87 -29.51
N ALA A 338 10.96 7.81 -28.38
CA ALA A 338 11.36 8.99 -27.64
C ALA A 338 12.48 9.74 -28.36
N LYS A 339 12.56 11.05 -28.13
CA LYS A 339 13.71 11.88 -28.53
C LYS A 339 14.68 11.97 -27.37
N PHE A 340 15.97 11.81 -27.66
CA PHE A 340 17.02 11.89 -26.65
C PHE A 340 17.86 13.16 -26.79
N ALA A 341 18.39 13.63 -25.67
CA ALA A 341 19.39 14.69 -25.58
C ALA A 341 20.48 14.26 -24.60
N GLY A 342 21.69 14.81 -24.76
CA GLY A 342 22.86 14.43 -23.96
C GLY A 342 23.28 12.99 -24.24
N ASP A 343 23.60 12.26 -23.16
CA ASP A 343 24.08 10.87 -23.22
C ASP A 343 22.95 9.83 -23.23
N ALA A 344 21.69 10.28 -23.15
CA ALA A 344 20.54 9.39 -23.15
C ALA A 344 20.44 8.69 -24.51
N HIS A 345 20.23 7.39 -24.51
CA HIS A 345 20.20 6.59 -25.73
C HIS A 345 19.35 5.32 -25.55
N LEU A 346 19.08 4.63 -26.65
CA LEU A 346 18.48 3.31 -26.63
C LEU A 346 19.56 2.25 -26.47
N GLN A 347 19.39 1.40 -25.47
CA GLN A 347 20.19 0.19 -25.27
C GLN A 347 19.35 -1.04 -25.60
N GLU A 348 19.99 -2.08 -26.13
CA GLU A 348 19.35 -3.38 -26.31
C GLU A 348 18.92 -3.95 -24.97
N ALA A 349 17.66 -4.37 -24.89
CA ALA A 349 17.07 -4.97 -23.70
C ALA A 349 16.06 -6.03 -24.12
N THR A 350 16.43 -7.30 -24.06
CA THR A 350 15.58 -8.42 -24.52
C THR A 350 14.23 -8.50 -23.79
N PHE A 351 14.17 -8.00 -22.55
CA PHE A 351 12.97 -7.90 -21.71
C PHE A 351 12.15 -6.63 -21.94
N GLY A 352 12.69 -5.63 -22.64
CA GLY A 352 12.05 -4.36 -22.94
C GLY A 352 11.08 -4.45 -24.12
N THR A 353 10.16 -3.50 -24.18
CA THR A 353 9.28 -3.28 -25.33
C THR A 353 10.13 -3.00 -26.56
N ASP A 354 9.81 -3.65 -27.69
CA ASP A 354 10.60 -3.54 -28.93
C ASP A 354 12.08 -3.93 -28.77
N HIS A 355 12.42 -4.70 -27.74
CA HIS A 355 13.77 -5.15 -27.40
C HIS A 355 14.76 -4.02 -27.09
N VAL A 356 14.27 -2.86 -26.66
CA VAL A 356 15.09 -1.71 -26.28
C VAL A 356 14.61 -1.07 -24.99
N ILE A 357 15.51 -0.34 -24.32
CA ILE A 357 15.21 0.51 -23.18
C ILE A 357 15.95 1.84 -23.32
N ALA A 358 15.34 2.94 -22.91
CA ALA A 358 16.03 4.22 -22.80
C ALA A 358 16.88 4.24 -21.53
N THR A 359 18.18 4.45 -21.68
CA THR A 359 19.14 4.57 -20.57
C THR A 359 19.96 5.85 -20.70
N GLY A 360 20.88 6.08 -19.75
CA GLY A 360 21.74 7.27 -19.72
C GLY A 360 21.03 8.54 -19.26
N ILE A 361 19.80 8.45 -18.72
CA ILE A 361 19.06 9.60 -18.22
C ILE A 361 19.74 10.14 -16.96
N TYR A 362 20.16 11.41 -17.00
CA TYR A 362 21.01 12.00 -15.97
C TYR A 362 20.84 13.52 -15.89
N GLY A 363 20.47 14.01 -14.71
CA GLY A 363 20.27 15.45 -14.47
C GLY A 363 19.33 16.10 -15.49
N ASN A 364 19.62 17.35 -15.83
CA ASN A 364 18.84 18.12 -16.80
C ASN A 364 19.41 18.05 -18.23
N ASP A 365 20.63 17.53 -18.40
CA ASP A 365 21.36 17.58 -19.67
C ASP A 365 21.17 16.32 -20.50
N SER A 366 20.88 15.18 -19.85
CA SER A 366 20.68 13.89 -20.49
C SER A 366 19.25 13.38 -20.26
N THR A 367 18.39 13.51 -21.28
CA THR A 367 16.93 13.36 -21.12
C THR A 367 16.27 12.52 -22.21
N ALA A 368 15.12 11.94 -21.88
CA ALA A 368 14.23 11.25 -22.80
C ALA A 368 12.90 12.01 -22.92
N THR A 369 12.51 12.41 -24.12
CA THR A 369 11.28 13.18 -24.38
C THR A 369 10.29 12.37 -25.21
N PHE A 370 9.12 12.11 -24.62
CA PHE A 370 7.99 11.45 -25.26
C PHE A 370 7.05 12.49 -25.85
N THR A 371 6.50 12.20 -27.03
CA THR A 371 5.39 12.95 -27.61
C THR A 371 4.11 12.14 -27.42
N VAL A 372 3.13 12.71 -26.72
CA VAL A 372 1.88 12.03 -26.36
C VAL A 372 0.64 12.80 -26.77
N GLU A 373 -0.51 12.12 -26.82
CA GLU A 373 -1.81 12.73 -27.08
C GLU A 373 -2.55 12.91 -25.75
N GLY A 374 -2.84 14.17 -25.41
CA GLY A 374 -3.63 14.55 -24.25
C GLY A 374 -5.08 14.87 -24.61
N GLN A 375 -5.94 14.85 -23.61
CA GLN A 375 -7.38 15.06 -23.73
C GLN A 375 -7.85 16.37 -23.10
N GLY A 376 -6.93 17.24 -22.66
CA GLY A 376 -7.25 18.56 -22.10
C GLY A 376 -7.65 18.52 -20.63
N ALA A 377 -7.12 17.56 -19.88
CA ALA A 377 -7.35 17.39 -18.44
C ALA A 377 -6.16 16.67 -17.82
N ASP A 378 -6.13 16.63 -16.49
CA ASP A 378 -5.19 15.80 -15.76
C ASP A 378 -5.40 14.32 -16.12
N GLN A 379 -4.30 13.65 -16.45
CA GLN A 379 -4.29 12.26 -16.90
C GLN A 379 -3.21 11.50 -16.15
N TRP A 380 -3.54 10.30 -15.69
CA TRP A 380 -2.56 9.38 -15.15
C TRP A 380 -1.60 8.95 -16.26
N VAL A 381 -0.31 8.92 -15.94
CA VAL A 381 0.76 8.43 -16.79
C VAL A 381 1.61 7.47 -15.98
N SER A 382 1.70 6.22 -16.41
CA SER A 382 2.60 5.23 -15.82
C SER A 382 3.93 5.21 -16.56
N PHE A 383 5.02 5.31 -15.80
CA PHE A 383 6.38 5.24 -16.29
C PHE A 383 6.95 3.86 -15.99
N TYR A 384 7.03 3.01 -17.02
CA TYR A 384 7.58 1.67 -16.92
C TYR A 384 9.10 1.78 -16.94
N HIS A 385 9.75 1.28 -15.89
CA HIS A 385 11.16 1.51 -15.66
C HIS A 385 11.89 0.28 -15.12
N GLN A 386 13.20 0.32 -15.28
CA GLN A 386 14.15 -0.54 -14.61
C GLN A 386 15.13 0.31 -13.81
N ASN A 387 15.45 -0.13 -12.59
CA ASN A 387 16.48 0.49 -11.77
C ASN A 387 17.31 -0.59 -11.06
N THR A 388 18.47 -0.92 -11.61
CA THR A 388 19.27 -2.07 -11.14
C THR A 388 20.26 -1.75 -10.01
N ASP A 389 20.16 -0.58 -9.38
CA ASP A 389 21.15 -0.08 -8.44
C ASP A 389 21.31 -0.96 -7.19
N ASP A 390 20.25 -1.64 -6.77
CA ASP A 390 20.30 -2.58 -5.64
C ASP A 390 21.04 -3.90 -5.94
N MET A 391 21.37 -4.14 -7.22
CA MET A 391 22.18 -5.28 -7.67
C MET A 391 21.62 -6.68 -7.35
N GLY A 392 20.42 -6.78 -6.80
CA GLY A 392 19.79 -8.03 -6.36
C GLY A 392 19.99 -8.34 -4.88
N PHE A 393 20.51 -7.40 -4.08
CA PHE A 393 20.72 -7.59 -2.63
C PHE A 393 19.45 -7.44 -1.79
N GLY A 394 18.38 -6.87 -2.35
CA GLY A 394 17.12 -6.61 -1.65
C GLY A 394 16.41 -7.87 -1.17
N ASP A 395 16.76 -9.05 -1.72
CA ASP A 395 16.26 -10.34 -1.26
C ASP A 395 17.07 -10.93 -0.09
N GLN A 396 18.18 -10.30 0.33
CA GLN A 396 19.06 -10.79 1.40
C GLN A 396 19.03 -9.87 2.63
N PRO A 397 18.75 -10.41 3.83
CA PRO A 397 19.04 -9.71 5.07
C PRO A 397 20.52 -9.30 5.10
N MET A 398 20.82 -8.05 5.45
CA MET A 398 22.20 -7.54 5.59
C MET A 398 23.02 -7.47 4.29
N GLY A 399 22.42 -7.58 3.11
CA GLY A 399 23.12 -7.37 1.85
C GLY A 399 23.78 -5.99 1.78
N GLN A 400 25.11 -5.94 1.74
CA GLN A 400 25.90 -4.75 1.42
C GLN A 400 26.58 -4.93 0.05
N PRO A 401 26.10 -4.27 -1.00
CA PRO A 401 26.75 -4.29 -2.32
C PRO A 401 28.09 -3.56 -2.36
N ASP A 402 28.47 -2.88 -1.28
CA ASP A 402 29.52 -1.88 -1.27
C ASP A 402 30.95 -2.44 -1.18
N ARG A 403 31.29 -3.38 -2.07
CA ARG A 403 32.61 -4.00 -2.11
C ARG A 403 33.73 -3.03 -2.53
N ILE A 404 33.40 -1.91 -3.18
CA ILE A 404 34.37 -0.96 -3.77
C ILE A 404 34.00 0.53 -3.63
N ASN A 405 33.21 0.90 -2.62
CA ASN A 405 32.70 2.27 -2.42
C ASN A 405 31.80 2.77 -3.57
N GLY A 406 30.93 1.89 -4.07
CA GLY A 406 29.99 2.20 -5.15
C GLY A 406 28.76 2.95 -4.63
N THR A 407 28.20 3.85 -5.44
CA THR A 407 26.95 4.57 -5.12
C THR A 407 25.74 3.63 -5.27
N TRP A 408 25.46 2.86 -4.22
CA TRP A 408 24.23 2.07 -4.09
C TRP A 408 23.03 2.95 -3.74
N ALA A 409 21.90 2.70 -4.40
CA ALA A 409 20.63 3.36 -4.12
C ALA A 409 19.45 2.39 -4.32
N ILE A 410 18.48 2.45 -3.42
CA ILE A 410 17.22 1.68 -3.49
C ILE A 410 16.11 2.39 -4.26
N ARG A 411 16.44 3.56 -4.80
CA ARG A 411 15.56 4.34 -5.67
C ARG A 411 16.39 5.30 -6.50
N ARG A 412 15.87 5.62 -7.68
CA ARG A 412 16.23 6.80 -8.45
C ARG A 412 15.05 7.76 -8.43
N ILE A 413 15.34 9.03 -8.70
CA ILE A 413 14.32 10.07 -8.81
C ILE A 413 14.52 10.74 -10.15
N SER A 414 13.45 10.81 -10.94
CA SER A 414 13.46 11.51 -12.22
C SER A 414 12.66 12.79 -12.16
N SER A 415 13.12 13.82 -12.89
CA SER A 415 12.33 15.01 -13.18
C SER A 415 11.40 14.71 -14.33
N VAL A 416 10.14 15.14 -14.24
CA VAL A 416 9.18 15.04 -15.33
C VAL A 416 8.63 16.44 -15.62
N VAL A 417 8.93 16.93 -16.83
CA VAL A 417 8.54 18.26 -17.30
C VAL A 417 7.56 18.12 -18.46
N VAL A 418 6.37 18.69 -18.31
CA VAL A 418 5.31 18.64 -19.32
C VAL A 418 5.36 19.90 -20.18
N ASN A 419 5.40 19.75 -21.51
CA ASN A 419 5.39 20.86 -22.47
C ASN A 419 6.49 21.92 -22.25
N GLY A 420 7.62 21.52 -21.66
CA GLY A 420 8.74 22.42 -21.37
C GLY A 420 8.49 23.38 -20.20
N ASP A 421 7.43 23.18 -19.41
CA ASP A 421 7.11 24.01 -18.24
C ASP A 421 8.06 23.71 -17.06
N LYS A 422 9.21 24.39 -17.04
CA LYS A 422 10.25 24.20 -16.03
C LYS A 422 9.88 24.75 -14.66
N GLU A 423 8.85 25.58 -14.56
CA GLU A 423 8.32 26.06 -13.29
C GLU A 423 7.54 24.96 -12.55
N LYS A 424 7.07 23.93 -13.28
CA LYS A 424 6.32 22.81 -12.73
C LYS A 424 7.03 21.47 -13.01
N VAL A 425 8.05 21.19 -12.22
CA VAL A 425 8.75 19.89 -12.24
C VAL A 425 7.99 18.87 -11.39
N HIS A 426 7.59 17.76 -11.99
CA HIS A 426 7.01 16.63 -11.27
C HIS A 426 8.11 15.65 -10.85
N THR A 427 8.06 15.17 -9.60
CA THR A 427 9.02 14.19 -9.06
C THR A 427 8.53 12.77 -9.29
N LEU A 428 9.25 11.99 -10.09
CA LEU A 428 8.95 10.58 -10.34
C LEU A 428 9.88 9.70 -9.50
N TRP A 429 9.31 9.05 -8.48
CA TRP A 429 10.03 8.11 -7.62
C TRP A 429 10.08 6.74 -8.26
N GLN A 430 11.28 6.25 -8.56
CA GLN A 430 11.50 4.99 -9.28
C GLN A 430 12.30 4.05 -8.40
N LYS A 431 11.57 3.16 -7.72
CA LYS A 431 12.14 2.15 -6.83
C LYS A 431 13.12 1.27 -7.59
N ASP A 432 14.08 0.72 -6.85
CA ASP A 432 14.93 -0.30 -7.43
C ASP A 432 14.09 -1.47 -7.95
N THR A 433 14.58 -2.07 -9.03
CA THR A 433 14.03 -3.24 -9.68
C THR A 433 15.15 -4.25 -9.88
N HIS A 434 14.79 -5.53 -9.99
CA HIS A 434 15.80 -6.53 -10.34
C HIS A 434 16.22 -6.38 -11.81
N LYS A 435 17.40 -6.89 -12.17
CA LYS A 435 17.85 -6.95 -13.56
C LYS A 435 16.83 -7.70 -14.42
N GLY A 436 16.38 -7.08 -15.51
CA GLY A 436 15.36 -7.63 -16.41
C GLY A 436 13.91 -7.52 -15.92
N ILE A 437 13.68 -6.88 -14.76
CA ILE A 437 12.33 -6.65 -14.22
C ILE A 437 11.92 -5.20 -14.45
N ILE A 438 10.79 -5.02 -15.13
CA ILE A 438 10.14 -3.73 -15.33
C ILE A 438 9.01 -3.57 -14.30
N LEU A 439 9.07 -2.50 -13.52
CA LEU A 439 7.96 -2.02 -12.68
C LEU A 439 7.43 -0.70 -13.24
N SER A 440 6.34 -0.17 -12.67
CA SER A 440 5.79 1.12 -13.08
C SER A 440 5.66 2.08 -11.90
N ALA A 441 5.81 3.37 -12.17
CA ALA A 441 5.55 4.46 -11.23
C ALA A 441 4.59 5.46 -11.88
N PRO A 442 3.47 5.83 -11.22
CA PRO A 442 2.47 6.72 -11.81
C PRO A 442 2.68 8.19 -11.44
N LEU A 443 2.31 9.09 -12.36
CA LEU A 443 2.09 10.52 -12.10
C LEU A 443 0.76 10.99 -12.69
N LEU A 444 0.10 11.91 -12.00
CA LEU A 444 -1.03 12.66 -12.56
C LEU A 444 -0.48 13.92 -13.24
N LEU A 445 -0.58 14.01 -14.56
CA LEU A 445 0.04 15.07 -15.36
C LEU A 445 -1.01 15.95 -16.06
N PRO A 446 -0.83 17.29 -16.10
CA PRO A 446 -1.76 18.21 -16.74
C PRO A 446 -1.55 18.24 -18.27
N LEU A 447 -2.21 17.33 -19.00
CA LEU A 447 -2.06 17.22 -20.44
C LEU A 447 -3.08 18.08 -21.20
N LYS A 448 -2.59 18.96 -22.09
CA LYS A 448 -3.43 19.77 -22.99
C LYS A 448 -4.11 18.88 -24.02
N LYS A 449 -5.19 19.34 -24.65
CA LYS A 449 -5.84 18.59 -25.73
C LYS A 449 -4.90 18.54 -26.95
N GLY A 450 -4.71 17.35 -27.51
CA GLY A 450 -3.80 17.11 -28.65
C GLY A 450 -2.37 16.80 -28.21
N LYS A 451 -1.40 17.20 -29.03
CA LYS A 451 0.01 16.85 -28.83
C LYS A 451 0.61 17.53 -27.59
N ASN A 452 1.26 16.74 -26.73
CA ASN A 452 2.05 17.20 -25.59
C ASN A 452 3.45 16.58 -25.63
N THR A 453 4.41 17.21 -24.94
CA THR A 453 5.71 16.58 -24.65
C THR A 453 5.83 16.26 -23.17
N ILE A 454 6.44 15.12 -22.86
CA ILE A 454 6.81 14.71 -21.50
C ILE A 454 8.32 14.44 -21.54
N THR A 455 9.10 15.31 -20.93
CA THR A 455 10.56 15.19 -20.85
C THR A 455 10.94 14.64 -19.49
N VAL A 456 11.70 13.54 -19.50
CA VAL A 456 12.21 12.88 -18.30
C VAL A 456 13.71 13.09 -18.19
N GLY A 457 14.14 13.69 -17.08
CA GLY A 457 15.54 13.84 -16.67
C GLY A 457 15.78 13.18 -15.32
N GLY A 458 16.94 13.41 -14.72
CA GLY A 458 17.28 12.92 -13.38
C GLY A 458 17.21 14.01 -12.31
N LEU A 459 16.91 13.62 -11.06
CA LEU A 459 16.87 14.46 -9.87
C LEU A 459 17.72 13.86 -8.75
N ASN A 460 18.14 14.72 -7.82
CA ASN A 460 18.94 14.31 -6.67
C ASN A 460 18.18 13.30 -5.80
N ASN A 461 18.71 12.08 -5.67
CA ASN A 461 18.16 11.02 -4.82
C ASN A 461 18.90 10.86 -3.47
N GLY A 462 19.78 11.80 -3.13
CA GLY A 462 20.68 11.77 -1.97
C GLY A 462 22.03 11.08 -2.23
N LYS A 463 22.23 10.50 -3.42
CA LYS A 463 23.46 9.82 -3.83
C LYS A 463 23.99 10.32 -5.18
N ASP A 464 23.09 10.61 -6.10
CA ASP A 464 23.36 10.98 -7.49
C ASP A 464 22.12 11.70 -8.10
N VAL A 465 22.20 12.11 -9.36
CA VAL A 465 21.08 12.68 -10.15
C VAL A 465 20.66 11.78 -11.31
N LYS A 466 20.81 10.47 -11.15
CA LYS A 466 20.48 9.47 -12.18
C LYS A 466 18.98 9.21 -12.24
N GLY A 467 18.39 9.25 -13.44
CA GLY A 467 17.03 8.76 -13.69
C GLY A 467 17.02 7.26 -13.92
N ALA A 468 15.89 6.58 -13.67
CA ALA A 468 15.79 5.15 -14.00
C ALA A 468 15.68 4.93 -15.51
N ASP A 469 16.06 3.75 -15.96
CA ASP A 469 15.96 3.38 -17.37
C ASP A 469 14.48 3.20 -17.72
N LEU A 470 14.03 3.75 -18.86
CA LEU A 470 12.61 3.78 -19.24
C LEU A 470 12.32 2.83 -20.38
N ASP A 471 11.39 1.91 -20.17
CA ASP A 471 10.88 0.98 -21.19
C ASP A 471 9.81 1.65 -22.07
N ARG A 472 8.80 2.23 -21.43
CA ARG A 472 7.68 2.91 -22.08
C ARG A 472 6.96 3.83 -21.09
N ILE A 473 6.10 4.69 -21.61
CA ILE A 473 5.06 5.33 -20.81
C ILE A 473 3.67 4.92 -21.30
N VAL A 474 2.70 4.87 -20.39
CA VAL A 474 1.30 4.59 -20.71
C VAL A 474 0.45 5.75 -20.23
N VAL A 475 -0.26 6.41 -21.15
CA VAL A 475 -1.12 7.56 -20.85
C VAL A 475 -2.58 7.09 -20.79
N TYR A 476 -3.21 7.25 -19.63
CA TYR A 476 -4.59 6.85 -19.38
C TYR A 476 -5.56 7.95 -19.79
N PRO A 477 -6.83 7.62 -20.13
CA PRO A 477 -7.86 8.63 -20.29
C PRO A 477 -8.03 9.44 -18.99
N PRO A 478 -8.55 10.69 -19.07
CA PRO A 478 -8.85 11.45 -17.87
C PRO A 478 -9.96 10.76 -17.06
N GLU A 479 -9.87 10.85 -15.74
CA GLU A 479 -10.95 10.39 -14.87
C GLU A 479 -12.25 11.15 -15.19
N LYS A 480 -13.36 10.42 -15.29
CA LYS A 480 -14.65 11.03 -15.56
C LYS A 480 -15.09 11.83 -14.35
N LYS A 481 -15.10 13.17 -14.46
CA LYS A 481 -15.85 14.01 -13.52
C LYS A 481 -17.32 13.66 -13.66
N LYS A 482 -17.99 13.17 -12.60
CA LYS A 482 -19.45 13.01 -12.63
C LYS A 482 -20.06 14.39 -12.89
N GLY A 483 -20.70 14.58 -14.04
CA GLY A 483 -21.46 15.78 -14.32
C GLY A 483 -22.59 15.93 -13.29
N LYS A 484 -22.91 17.18 -12.91
CA LYS A 484 -24.14 17.48 -12.16
C LYS A 484 -25.29 16.82 -12.92
N ARG A 485 -26.03 15.89 -12.29
CA ARG A 485 -27.33 15.48 -12.83
C ARG A 485 -28.16 16.75 -12.92
N SER A 486 -28.45 17.22 -14.13
CA SER A 486 -29.48 18.23 -14.31
C SER A 486 -30.78 17.58 -13.84
N PHE A 487 -31.36 18.10 -12.77
CA PHE A 487 -32.77 17.90 -12.48
C PHE A 487 -33.55 18.53 -13.65
N PHE A 488 -33.79 17.76 -14.71
CA PHE A 488 -34.95 18.01 -15.53
C PHE A 488 -36.12 17.44 -14.74
N GLY A 489 -36.71 18.31 -13.92
CA GLY A 489 -38.05 18.09 -13.40
C GLY A 489 -38.99 17.97 -14.58
N ILE A 490 -39.67 16.82 -14.66
CA ILE A 490 -40.93 16.73 -15.36
C ILE A 490 -41.97 16.93 -14.26
N PHE A 491 -42.74 18.00 -14.40
CA PHE A 491 -43.93 18.33 -13.61
C PHE A 491 -44.99 17.24 -13.76
#